data_AF-A0A430I1R7-F1
#
_entry.id   AF-A0A430I1R7-F1
#
_cell.length_a   1.000
_cell.length_b   1.000
_cell.length_c   1.000
_cell.angle_alpha   90.00
_cell.angle_beta   90.00
_cell.angle_gamma   90.00
#
_symmetry.space_group_name_H-M   'P 1'
#
loop_
_entity.id
_entity.type
_entity.pdbx_description
1 polymer ?
#
loop_
_entity_poly.entity_id
_entity_poly.type
_entity_poly.pdbx_seq_one_letter_code
_entity_poly.pdbx_strand_id
1 'polypeptide(L)'
;MTGYFTVFPLMFVVTFALIIAVFIFNLTTQIRRRRDSEQGKQNELLDARADADRWIARLSNEILHTTPADEQVKKLVGQASERHANALSQASSATTVGQAKLAREVAVEGLYYMREARKHMGELEGPPLPELGS
;
A
#
# COMPACT_ATOMS: atom_id res chain seq x y z
N MET A 1 -66.93 13.40 -23.11
CA MET A 1 -65.59 13.57 -23.73
C MET A 1 -64.79 14.66 -23.00
N THR A 2 -64.56 14.53 -21.69
CA THR A 2 -63.88 15.57 -20.88
C THR A 2 -62.75 15.05 -20.00
N GLY A 3 -62.61 13.72 -19.85
CA GLY A 3 -61.54 13.12 -19.04
C GLY A 3 -60.15 13.18 -19.70
N TYR A 4 -60.05 13.09 -21.02
CA TYR A 4 -58.74 13.00 -21.69
C TYR A 4 -57.93 14.31 -21.64
N PHE A 5 -58.59 15.47 -21.56
CA PHE A 5 -57.92 16.77 -21.62
C PHE A 5 -57.14 17.11 -20.33
N THR A 6 -57.57 16.60 -19.18
CA THR A 6 -56.86 16.77 -17.89
C THR A 6 -55.86 15.65 -17.61
N VAL A 7 -56.11 14.45 -18.15
CA VAL A 7 -55.22 13.30 -17.99
C VAL A 7 -53.92 13.46 -18.79
N PHE A 8 -53.97 14.09 -19.97
CA PHE A 8 -52.79 14.34 -20.81
C PHE A 8 -51.69 15.21 -20.13
N PRO A 9 -52.01 16.39 -19.58
CA PRO A 9 -51.01 17.21 -18.88
C PRO A 9 -50.52 16.54 -17.58
N LEU A 10 -51.38 15.80 -16.88
CA LEU A 10 -51.00 15.07 -15.68
C LEU A 10 -49.99 13.94 -16.01
N MET A 11 -50.24 13.19 -17.09
CA MET A 11 -49.32 12.15 -17.56
C MET A 11 -47.96 12.72 -17.96
N PHE A 12 -47.93 13.90 -18.58
CA PHE A 12 -46.68 14.57 -18.94
C PHE A 12 -45.87 15.00 -17.71
N VAL A 13 -46.53 15.52 -16.66
CA VAL A 13 -45.85 15.88 -15.41
C VAL A 13 -45.30 14.65 -14.70
N VAL A 14 -46.07 13.55 -14.68
CA VAL A 14 -45.63 12.29 -14.07
C VAL A 14 -44.44 11.67 -14.81
N THR A 15 -44.47 11.64 -16.14
CA THR A 15 -43.34 11.13 -16.93
C THR A 15 -42.09 12.00 -16.76
N PHE A 16 -42.25 13.32 -16.75
CA PHE A 16 -41.13 14.23 -16.52
C PHE A 16 -40.53 14.07 -15.11
N ALA A 17 -41.37 13.93 -14.09
CA ALA A 17 -40.93 13.66 -12.72
C ALA A 17 -40.17 12.33 -12.60
N LEU A 18 -40.63 11.28 -13.29
CA LEU A 18 -39.93 9.99 -13.33
C LEU A 18 -38.57 10.10 -14.02
N ILE A 19 -38.46 10.85 -15.12
CA ILE A 19 -37.19 11.07 -15.81
C ILE A 19 -36.20 11.80 -14.91
N ILE A 20 -36.65 12.84 -14.20
CA ILE A 20 -35.80 13.58 -13.24
C ILE A 20 -35.34 12.65 -12.10
N ALA A 21 -36.23 11.84 -11.55
CA ALA A 21 -35.90 10.90 -10.48
C ALA A 21 -34.83 9.88 -10.93
N VAL A 22 -34.98 9.31 -12.13
CA VAL A 22 -33.99 8.40 -12.73
C VAL A 22 -32.66 9.12 -12.98
N PHE A 23 -32.70 10.36 -13.45
CA PHE A 23 -31.49 11.16 -13.71
C PHE A 23 -30.72 11.44 -12.41
N ILE A 24 -31.42 11.88 -11.34
CA ILE A 24 -30.83 12.13 -10.02
C ILE A 24 -30.26 10.82 -9.42
N PHE A 25 -30.98 9.71 -9.58
CA PHE A 25 -30.52 8.40 -9.11
C PHE A 25 -29.24 7.94 -9.83
N ASN A 26 -29.16 8.12 -11.15
CA ASN A 26 -27.94 7.82 -11.92
C ASN A 26 -26.77 8.74 -11.55
N LEU A 27 -27.02 10.03 -11.28
CA LEU A 27 -25.96 10.97 -10.88
C LEU A 27 -25.38 10.62 -9.49
N THR A 28 -26.25 10.32 -8.53
CA THR A 28 -25.84 10.01 -7.14
C THR A 28 -25.11 8.68 -7.04
N THR A 29 -25.52 7.67 -7.80
CA THR A 29 -24.84 6.36 -7.86
C THR A 29 -23.45 6.45 -8.49
N GLN A 30 -23.24 7.28 -9.52
CA GLN A 30 -21.91 7.50 -10.09
C GLN A 30 -20.94 8.20 -9.13
N ILE A 31 -21.41 9.22 -8.39
CA ILE A 31 -20.55 9.96 -7.44
C ILE A 31 -20.13 9.08 -6.26
N ARG A 32 -21.04 8.25 -5.73
CA ARG A 32 -20.74 7.31 -4.63
C ARG A 32 -19.69 6.29 -5.04
N ARG A 33 -19.86 5.66 -6.22
CA ARG A 33 -18.89 4.66 -6.74
C ARG A 33 -17.48 5.23 -6.93
N ARG A 34 -17.35 6.50 -7.35
CA ARG A 34 -16.04 7.15 -7.50
C ARG A 34 -15.35 7.36 -6.16
N ARG A 35 -16.08 7.89 -5.16
CA ARG A 35 -15.53 8.11 -3.81
C ARG A 35 -15.09 6.81 -3.13
N ASP A 36 -15.90 5.76 -3.22
CA ASP A 36 -15.55 4.47 -2.60
C ASP A 36 -14.28 3.88 -3.23
N SER A 37 -14.10 4.04 -4.56
CA SER A 37 -12.90 3.59 -5.26
C SER A 37 -11.64 4.42 -4.95
N GLU A 38 -11.78 5.71 -4.71
CA GLU A 38 -10.66 6.60 -4.37
C GLU A 38 -10.23 6.44 -2.90
N GLN A 39 -11.18 6.18 -2.00
CA GLN A 39 -10.88 5.85 -0.60
C GLN A 39 -10.19 4.49 -0.48
N GLY A 40 -10.63 3.48 -1.21
CA GLY A 40 -9.99 2.16 -1.23
C GLY A 40 -8.51 2.24 -1.65
N LYS A 41 -8.22 2.94 -2.75
CA LYS A 41 -6.83 3.12 -3.24
C LYS A 41 -5.92 3.86 -2.27
N GLN A 42 -6.46 4.86 -1.57
CA GLN A 42 -5.70 5.59 -0.54
C GLN A 42 -5.38 4.69 0.65
N ASN A 43 -6.34 3.89 1.10
CA ASN A 43 -6.12 2.94 2.19
C ASN A 43 -5.07 1.89 1.80
N GLU A 44 -5.15 1.32 0.59
CA GLU A 44 -4.16 0.36 0.08
C GLU A 44 -2.73 0.95 0.06
N LEU A 45 -2.58 2.22 -0.31
CA LEU A 45 -1.29 2.90 -0.29
C LEU A 45 -0.77 3.08 1.14
N LEU A 46 -1.63 3.48 2.08
CA LEU A 46 -1.27 3.65 3.48
C LEU A 46 -0.86 2.33 4.12
N ASP A 47 -1.61 1.26 3.85
CA ASP A 47 -1.30 -0.09 4.33
C ASP A 47 0.04 -0.59 3.78
N ALA A 48 0.30 -0.38 2.48
CA ALA A 48 1.56 -0.76 1.85
C ALA A 48 2.77 0.01 2.42
N ARG A 49 2.60 1.31 2.72
CA ARG A 49 3.65 2.11 3.38
C ARG A 49 3.89 1.63 4.81
N ALA A 50 2.83 1.36 5.58
CA ALA A 50 2.96 0.85 6.94
C ALA A 50 3.67 -0.51 7.00
N ASP A 51 3.42 -1.41 6.04
CA ASP A 51 4.16 -2.66 5.94
C ASP A 51 5.65 -2.40 5.62
N ALA A 52 5.96 -1.53 4.65
CA ALA A 52 7.34 -1.17 4.34
C ALA A 52 8.07 -0.59 5.56
N ASP A 53 7.45 0.35 6.28
CA ASP A 53 8.00 0.96 7.49
C ASP A 53 8.27 -0.08 8.59
N ARG A 54 7.39 -1.07 8.75
CA ARG A 54 7.59 -2.17 9.70
C ARG A 54 8.85 -2.99 9.38
N TRP A 55 9.08 -3.30 8.11
CA TRP A 55 10.28 -4.04 7.69
C TRP A 55 11.56 -3.19 7.79
N ILE A 56 11.47 -1.91 7.44
CA ILE A 56 12.58 -0.95 7.59
C ILE A 56 12.97 -0.79 9.06
N ALA A 57 12.00 -0.59 9.95
CA ALA A 57 12.23 -0.48 11.39
C ALA A 57 12.86 -1.75 11.97
N ARG A 58 12.41 -2.93 11.53
CA ARG A 58 13.04 -4.20 11.90
C ARG A 58 14.50 -4.24 11.46
N LEU A 59 14.78 -3.92 10.20
CA LEU A 59 16.15 -3.90 9.67
C LEU A 59 17.04 -2.92 10.45
N SER A 60 16.54 -1.71 10.70
CA SER A 60 17.23 -0.70 11.51
C SER A 60 17.60 -1.25 12.88
N ASN A 61 16.64 -1.89 13.56
CA ASN A 61 16.86 -2.49 14.86
C ASN A 61 17.91 -3.61 14.81
N GLU A 62 17.88 -4.46 13.79
CA GLU A 62 18.87 -5.52 13.62
C GLU A 62 20.28 -4.94 13.40
N ILE A 63 20.44 -3.94 12.54
CA ILE A 63 21.73 -3.27 12.29
C ILE A 63 22.29 -2.64 13.58
N LEU A 64 21.45 -1.94 14.34
CA LEU A 64 21.87 -1.24 15.55
C LEU A 64 22.34 -2.18 16.68
N HIS A 65 21.80 -3.39 16.73
CA HIS A 65 22.10 -4.36 17.79
C HIS A 65 23.14 -5.41 17.38
N THR A 66 23.63 -5.37 16.14
CA THR A 66 24.70 -6.26 15.68
C THR A 66 26.05 -5.58 15.81
N THR A 67 26.94 -6.19 16.58
CA THR A 67 28.35 -5.80 16.64
C THR A 67 29.15 -6.71 15.71
N PRO A 68 29.75 -6.20 14.61
CA PRO A 68 30.51 -7.04 13.69
C PRO A 68 31.71 -7.71 14.36
N ALA A 69 31.80 -9.04 14.25
CA ALA A 69 32.88 -9.83 14.84
C ALA A 69 34.13 -9.94 13.95
N ASP A 70 33.98 -9.82 12.63
CA ASP A 70 35.05 -9.90 11.65
C ASP A 70 34.77 -9.02 10.41
N GLU A 71 35.71 -8.97 9.47
CA GLU A 71 35.60 -8.16 8.25
C GLU A 71 34.49 -8.64 7.29
N GLN A 72 34.17 -9.93 7.26
CA GLN A 72 33.09 -10.46 6.42
C GLN A 72 31.73 -10.04 6.97
N VAL A 73 31.53 -10.16 8.29
CA VAL A 73 30.33 -9.70 8.99
C VAL A 73 30.18 -8.19 8.84
N LYS A 74 31.26 -7.43 8.97
CA LYS A 74 31.27 -5.97 8.78
C LYS A 74 30.83 -5.58 7.37
N LYS A 75 31.29 -6.31 6.35
CA LYS A 75 30.85 -6.11 4.97
C LYS A 75 29.34 -6.36 4.81
N LEU A 76 28.83 -7.46 5.37
CA LEU A 76 27.41 -7.81 5.31
C LEU A 76 26.53 -6.78 6.02
N VAL A 77 26.93 -6.32 7.22
CA VAL A 77 26.24 -5.25 7.94
C VAL A 77 26.30 -3.92 7.15
N GLY A 78 27.41 -3.65 6.46
CA GLY A 78 27.53 -2.51 5.55
C GLY A 78 26.53 -2.59 4.38
N GLN A 79 26.42 -3.75 3.73
CA GLN A 79 25.44 -3.98 2.66
C GLN A 79 24.00 -3.86 3.18
N ALA A 80 23.71 -4.41 4.36
CA ALA A 80 22.42 -4.23 5.03
C ALA A 80 22.10 -2.75 5.31
N SER A 81 23.10 -1.98 5.74
CA SER A 81 22.95 -0.54 6.01
C SER A 81 22.69 0.28 4.75
N GLU A 82 23.34 -0.06 3.64
CA GLU A 82 23.07 0.53 2.33
C GLU A 82 21.62 0.24 1.89
N ARG A 83 21.16 -1.01 2.03
CA ARG A 83 19.78 -1.40 1.76
C ARG A 83 18.79 -0.67 2.65
N HIS A 84 19.10 -0.49 3.94
CA HIS A 84 18.27 0.29 4.85
C HIS A 84 18.11 1.75 4.37
N ALA A 85 19.20 2.44 4.01
CA ALA A 85 19.14 3.82 3.51
C ALA A 85 18.34 3.92 2.19
N ASN A 86 18.52 2.96 1.29
CA ASN A 86 17.74 2.88 0.05
C ASN A 86 16.25 2.63 0.31
N ALA A 87 15.91 1.69 1.20
CA ALA A 87 14.52 1.40 1.54
C ALA A 87 13.85 2.61 2.20
N LEU A 88 14.55 3.30 3.11
CA LEU A 88 14.04 4.49 3.81
C LEU A 88 13.72 5.64 2.84
N SER A 89 14.62 5.92 1.90
CA SER A 89 14.40 6.96 0.89
C SER A 89 13.29 6.60 -0.11
N GLN A 90 13.17 5.33 -0.49
CA GLN A 90 12.08 4.85 -1.35
C GLN A 90 10.72 4.88 -0.65
N ALA A 91 10.63 4.43 0.61
CA ALA A 91 9.38 4.43 1.37
C ALA A 91 8.86 5.86 1.59
N SER A 92 9.74 6.80 1.97
CA SER A 92 9.36 8.19 2.20
C SER A 92 8.90 8.94 0.94
N SER A 93 9.36 8.52 -0.25
CA SER A 93 8.98 9.11 -1.53
C SER A 93 7.88 8.32 -2.28
N ALA A 94 7.47 7.15 -1.79
CA ALA A 94 6.53 6.27 -2.48
C ALA A 94 5.13 6.89 -2.58
N THR A 95 4.63 7.13 -3.79
CA THR A 95 3.28 7.68 -4.06
C THR A 95 2.30 6.63 -4.61
N THR A 96 2.78 5.40 -4.80
CA THR A 96 1.98 4.28 -5.32
C THR A 96 2.22 3.03 -4.49
N VAL A 97 1.24 2.11 -4.49
CA VAL A 97 1.34 0.82 -3.78
C VAL A 97 2.58 0.04 -4.21
N GLY A 98 2.88 0.02 -5.52
CA GLY A 98 4.06 -0.66 -6.06
C GLY A 98 5.38 -0.09 -5.55
N GLN A 99 5.51 1.24 -5.43
CA GLN A 99 6.71 1.87 -4.87
C GLN A 99 6.89 1.54 -3.38
N ALA A 100 5.80 1.49 -2.60
CA ALA A 100 5.88 1.09 -1.20
C ALA A 100 6.29 -0.38 -1.05
N LYS A 101 5.73 -1.28 -1.89
CA LYS A 101 6.13 -2.69 -1.95
C LYS A 101 7.59 -2.87 -2.35
N LEU A 102 8.09 -2.09 -3.30
CA LEU A 102 9.50 -2.11 -3.68
C LEU A 102 10.40 -1.70 -2.51
N ALA A 103 10.03 -0.66 -1.76
CA ALA A 103 10.78 -0.25 -0.57
C ALA A 103 10.82 -1.36 0.49
N ARG A 104 9.70 -2.06 0.69
CA ARG A 104 9.64 -3.27 1.53
C ARG A 104 10.60 -4.34 1.05
N GLU A 105 10.62 -4.67 -0.24
CA GLU A 105 11.52 -5.68 -0.81
C GLU A 105 12.99 -5.35 -0.56
N VAL A 106 13.37 -4.08 -0.72
CA VAL A 106 14.74 -3.60 -0.44
C VAL A 106 15.08 -3.78 1.05
N ALA A 107 14.15 -3.49 1.96
CA ALA A 107 14.36 -3.73 3.39
C ALA A 107 14.51 -5.23 3.71
N VAL A 108 13.71 -6.08 3.07
CA VAL A 108 13.80 -7.53 3.21
C VAL A 108 15.15 -8.05 2.69
N GLU A 109 15.65 -7.54 1.56
CA GLU A 109 17.00 -7.85 1.06
C GLU A 109 18.08 -7.49 2.11
N GLY A 110 17.96 -6.33 2.75
CA GLY A 110 18.82 -5.95 3.88
C GLY A 110 18.79 -6.96 5.03
N LEU A 111 17.60 -7.47 5.38
CA LEU A 111 17.44 -8.49 6.41
C LEU A 111 18.06 -9.83 6.03
N TYR A 112 18.10 -10.18 4.74
CA TYR A 112 18.85 -11.36 4.28
C TYR A 112 20.36 -11.19 4.50
N TYR A 113 20.93 -10.01 4.25
CA TYR A 113 22.34 -9.76 4.61
C TYR A 113 22.60 -9.90 6.12
N MET A 114 21.68 -9.39 6.96
CA MET A 114 21.77 -9.56 8.42
C MET A 114 21.69 -11.04 8.84
N ARG A 115 20.82 -11.83 8.18
CA ARG A 115 20.74 -13.27 8.41
C ARG A 115 22.04 -13.98 8.04
N GLU A 116 22.64 -13.67 6.89
CA GLU A 116 23.93 -14.23 6.51
C GLU A 116 25.04 -13.80 7.49
N ALA A 117 25.00 -12.57 8.00
CA ALA A 117 25.90 -12.11 9.05
C ALA A 117 25.77 -12.93 10.33
N ARG A 118 24.53 -13.21 10.79
CA ARG A 118 24.27 -14.09 11.94
C ARG A 118 24.81 -15.50 11.73
N LYS A 119 24.59 -16.08 10.54
CA LYS A 119 25.13 -17.41 10.20
C LYS A 119 26.66 -17.45 10.30
N HIS A 120 27.33 -16.42 9.78
CA HIS A 120 28.79 -16.30 9.90
C HIS A 120 29.26 -16.20 11.35
N MET A 121 28.48 -15.57 12.22
CA MET A 121 28.74 -15.49 13.67
C MET A 121 28.29 -16.72 14.47
N GLY A 122 27.69 -17.73 13.82
CA GLY A 122 27.14 -18.92 14.50
C GLY A 122 25.88 -18.65 15.32
N GLU A 123 25.18 -17.55 15.05
CA GLU A 123 23.93 -17.17 15.70
C GLU A 123 22.70 -17.78 14.99
N LEU A 124 21.56 -17.80 15.68
CA LEU A 124 20.28 -18.19 15.07
C LEU A 124 19.88 -17.18 13.99
N GLU A 125 19.35 -17.67 12.86
CA GLU A 125 18.96 -16.85 11.70
C GLU A 125 17.89 -15.79 12.01
N GLY A 126 17.15 -15.96 13.11
CA GLY A 126 16.05 -15.11 13.53
C GLY A 126 14.71 -15.49 12.88
N PRO A 127 13.69 -14.62 12.98
CA PRO A 127 12.36 -14.89 12.43
C PRO A 127 12.38 -15.07 10.90
N PRO A 128 11.43 -15.85 10.34
CA PRO A 128 11.33 -16.06 8.90
C PRO A 128 11.19 -14.72 8.15
N LEU A 129 11.72 -14.72 6.93
CA LEU A 129 11.67 -13.58 6.01
C LEU A 129 10.83 -13.98 4.80
N PRO A 130 10.06 -13.06 4.21
CA PRO A 130 9.32 -13.33 2.99
C PRO A 130 10.30 -13.56 1.83
N GLU A 131 9.87 -14.34 0.84
CA GLU A 131 10.65 -14.57 -0.37
C GLU A 131 10.81 -13.26 -1.17
N LEU A 132 11.99 -13.06 -1.74
CA LEU A 132 12.25 -11.90 -2.59
C LEU A 132 11.48 -12.07 -3.91
N GLY A 133 10.69 -11.06 -4.29
CA GLY A 133 9.92 -11.04 -5.54
C GLY A 133 8.51 -11.65 -5.46
N SER A 134 7.95 -11.85 -4.26
CA SER A 134 6.56 -12.29 -4.03
C SER A 134 5.55 -11.14 -4.02
#